data_AF-A0A1Q3E790-F1
#
_entry.id   AF-A0A1Q3E790-F1
#
_cell.length_a   1.000
_cell.length_b   1.000
_cell.length_c   1.000
_cell.angle_alpha   90.00
_cell.angle_beta   90.00
_cell.angle_gamma   90.00
#
_symmetry.space_group_name_H-M   'P 1'
#
loop_
_entity.id
_entity.type
_entity.pdbx_description
1 polymer ?
#
loop_
_entity_poly.entity_id
_entity_poly.type
_entity_poly.pdbx_seq_one_letter_code
_entity_poly.pdbx_strand_id
1 'polypeptide(L)'
;MASQEGEDRTTAPDKRIARYDQYFDLRTFSTTLKKTTKLVPKTQKKHVLLVRRIIDSRGRHAATEVDIKSPALAEVLREINRGVGGLTLNRNPPVADPKLFFYSRVGIQDKLDVENAKDVPDEGFIADLEAAMQYIAEDHSQNLTEYNLMTSQQEITYELLWALIPPNTLVYHYHQYTEQPQILLAKEQ
;
A
#
# COMPACT_ATOMS: atom_id res chain seq x y z
N MET A 1 -36.19 -6.13 40.76
CA MET A 1 -35.88 -6.71 39.44
C MET A 1 -36.11 -5.65 38.39
N ALA A 2 -35.04 -5.01 37.93
CA ALA A 2 -35.01 -4.19 36.71
C ALA A 2 -33.53 -4.08 36.31
N SER A 3 -33.09 -5.00 35.46
CA SER A 3 -31.76 -5.00 34.87
C SER A 3 -31.68 -3.86 33.86
N GLN A 4 -30.71 -2.96 34.04
CA GLN A 4 -30.33 -2.01 33.01
C GLN A 4 -29.40 -2.73 32.02
N GLU A 5 -29.85 -2.86 30.78
CA GLU A 5 -29.04 -3.31 29.66
C GLU A 5 -27.98 -2.23 29.36
N GLY A 6 -26.71 -2.62 29.47
CA GLY A 6 -25.58 -1.83 29.03
C GLY A 6 -25.57 -1.81 27.50
N GLU A 7 -25.80 -0.64 26.93
CA GLU A 7 -25.63 -0.37 25.50
C GLU A 7 -24.13 -0.40 25.18
N ASP A 8 -23.66 -1.55 24.68
CA ASP A 8 -22.30 -1.75 24.20
C ASP A 8 -22.07 -0.87 22.97
N ARG A 9 -21.46 0.30 23.19
CA ARG A 9 -21.02 1.19 22.13
C ARG A 9 -19.82 0.55 21.45
N THR A 10 -20.07 -0.30 20.46
CA THR A 10 -19.03 -0.75 19.53
C THR A 10 -18.41 0.48 18.85
N THR A 11 -17.24 0.90 19.33
CA THR A 11 -16.47 2.00 18.78
C THR A 11 -16.09 1.65 17.35
N ALA A 12 -16.62 2.40 16.38
CA ALA A 12 -16.23 2.24 14.98
C ALA A 12 -14.69 2.30 14.85
N PRO A 13 -14.06 1.40 14.08
CA PRO A 13 -12.62 1.35 13.97
C PRO A 13 -12.10 2.70 13.49
N ASP A 14 -11.08 3.22 14.18
CA ASP A 14 -10.41 4.45 13.80
C ASP A 14 -9.93 4.34 12.35
N LYS A 15 -10.44 5.23 11.49
CA LYS A 15 -10.04 5.26 10.08
C LYS A 15 -8.61 5.78 9.96
N ARG A 16 -7.64 4.87 10.05
CA ARG A 16 -6.20 5.13 9.85
C ARG A 16 -5.83 5.33 8.38
N ILE A 17 -6.70 4.89 7.46
CA ILE A 17 -6.57 5.08 6.02
C ILE A 17 -7.59 6.13 5.56
N ALA A 18 -7.13 7.18 4.89
CA ALA A 18 -7.99 8.20 4.32
C ALA A 18 -7.95 8.14 2.78
N ARG A 19 -9.12 8.22 2.14
CA ARG A 19 -9.25 8.12 0.68
C ARG A 19 -9.78 9.43 0.08
N TYR A 20 -9.08 9.95 -0.92
CA TYR A 20 -9.39 11.20 -1.61
C TYR A 20 -9.29 11.06 -3.12
N ASP A 21 -10.15 11.78 -3.83
CA ASP A 21 -10.01 12.06 -5.24
C ASP A 21 -9.28 13.41 -5.39
N GLN A 22 -8.18 13.39 -6.16
CA GLN A 22 -7.41 14.56 -6.55
C GLN A 22 -7.83 14.98 -7.96
N TYR A 23 -8.30 16.20 -8.12
CA TYR A 23 -8.66 16.75 -9.43
C TYR A 23 -8.24 18.22 -9.52
N PHE A 24 -8.10 18.69 -10.75
CA PHE A 24 -7.82 20.10 -11.02
C PHE A 24 -9.14 20.88 -11.07
N ASP A 25 -9.32 21.83 -10.15
CA ASP A 25 -10.49 22.71 -10.13
C ASP A 25 -10.25 23.87 -11.12
N LEU A 26 -11.04 23.90 -12.20
CA LEU A 26 -10.99 24.92 -13.23
C LEU A 26 -11.42 26.32 -12.73
N ARG A 27 -12.15 26.40 -11.63
CA ARG A 27 -12.60 27.68 -11.06
C ARG A 27 -11.52 28.36 -10.25
N THR A 28 -10.72 27.60 -9.51
CA THR A 28 -9.64 28.12 -8.67
C THR A 28 -8.26 27.96 -9.29
N PHE A 29 -8.19 27.32 -10.47
CA PHE A 29 -6.95 26.94 -11.16
C PHE A 29 -5.95 26.22 -10.25
N SER A 30 -6.46 25.33 -9.39
CA SER A 30 -5.67 24.64 -8.37
C SER A 30 -6.07 23.18 -8.22
N THR A 31 -5.10 22.35 -7.83
CA THR A 31 -5.36 20.96 -7.47
C THR A 31 -6.08 20.88 -6.13
N THR A 32 -7.21 20.19 -6.09
CA THR A 32 -8.05 20.07 -4.89
C THR A 32 -8.26 18.60 -4.53
N LEU A 33 -8.25 18.29 -3.22
CA LEU A 33 -8.55 16.96 -2.69
C LEU A 33 -10.00 16.92 -2.18
N LYS A 34 -10.78 15.94 -2.63
CA LYS A 34 -12.16 15.70 -2.16
C LYS A 34 -12.28 14.27 -1.65
N LYS A 35 -12.86 14.09 -0.46
CA LYS A 35 -13.06 12.76 0.12
C LYS A 35 -13.94 11.90 -0.78
N THR A 36 -13.54 10.66 -1.01
CA THR A 36 -14.25 9.71 -1.89
C THR A 36 -15.55 9.17 -1.23
N THR A 37 -15.69 9.26 0.10
CA THR A 37 -16.89 8.83 0.84
C THR A 37 -17.53 9.99 1.62
N LYS A 38 -18.87 10.00 1.73
CA LYS A 38 -19.62 11.00 2.51
C LYS A 38 -19.38 10.83 4.03
N LEU A 39 -19.00 11.96 4.65
CA LEU A 39 -19.00 12.38 6.06
C LEU A 39 -19.16 11.31 7.17
N VAL A 40 -18.07 11.09 7.91
CA VAL A 40 -18.11 10.76 9.36
C VAL A 40 -17.46 11.95 10.10
N PRO A 41 -17.96 12.36 11.29
CA PRO A 41 -17.53 13.58 11.98
C PRO A 41 -16.03 13.64 12.23
N LYS A 42 -15.52 14.87 12.34
CA LYS A 42 -14.11 15.21 12.55
C LYS A 42 -13.59 14.68 13.89
N THR A 43 -13.15 13.43 13.93
CA THR A 43 -12.01 13.11 14.78
C THR A 43 -10.77 13.43 13.96
N GLN A 44 -10.03 14.48 14.36
CA GLN A 44 -8.75 14.88 13.74
C GLN A 44 -7.64 13.84 14.04
N LYS A 45 -7.95 12.54 13.99
CA LYS A 45 -6.91 11.53 14.12
C LYS A 45 -6.02 11.60 12.88
N LYS A 46 -4.71 11.66 13.13
CA LYS A 46 -3.70 11.63 12.08
C LYS A 46 -3.88 10.30 11.34
N HIS A 47 -4.17 10.37 10.04
CA HIS A 47 -4.20 9.18 9.20
C HIS A 47 -2.76 8.72 8.97
N VAL A 48 -2.55 7.42 8.93
CA VAL A 48 -1.26 6.77 8.65
C VAL A 48 -1.01 6.80 7.14
N LEU A 49 -2.05 6.49 6.37
CA LEU A 49 -2.04 6.44 4.90
C LEU A 49 -3.10 7.36 4.31
N LEU A 50 -2.74 8.06 3.25
CA LEU A 50 -3.67 8.83 2.42
C LEU A 50 -3.63 8.31 0.98
N VAL A 51 -4.68 7.62 0.55
CA VAL A 51 -4.82 7.11 -0.82
C VAL A 51 -5.45 8.20 -1.70
N ARG A 52 -4.72 8.64 -2.72
CA ARG A 52 -5.13 9.66 -3.70
C ARG A 52 -5.43 9.00 -5.04
N ARG A 53 -6.69 9.10 -5.49
CA ARG A 53 -7.08 8.79 -6.86
C ARG A 53 -6.93 10.05 -7.70
N ILE A 54 -5.97 10.05 -8.62
CA ILE A 54 -5.70 11.18 -9.51
C ILE A 54 -6.70 11.10 -10.66
N ILE A 55 -7.48 12.16 -10.82
CA ILE A 55 -8.49 12.30 -11.87
C ILE A 55 -7.95 13.25 -12.94
N ASP A 56 -7.98 12.80 -14.20
CA ASP A 56 -7.53 13.59 -15.34
C ASP A 56 -8.50 14.75 -15.65
N SER A 57 -8.08 15.63 -16.55
CA SER A 57 -8.91 16.77 -17.01
C SER A 57 -10.21 16.34 -17.71
N ARG A 58 -10.36 15.07 -18.07
CA ARG A 58 -11.58 14.48 -18.66
C ARG A 58 -12.46 13.78 -17.63
N GLY A 59 -12.11 13.86 -16.34
CA GLY A 59 -12.86 13.23 -15.25
C GLY A 59 -12.61 11.73 -15.10
N ARG A 60 -11.59 11.17 -15.76
CA ARG A 60 -11.25 9.74 -15.70
C ARG A 60 -10.17 9.49 -14.66
N HIS A 61 -10.19 8.31 -14.06
CA HIS A 61 -9.10 7.86 -13.19
C HIS A 61 -7.82 7.71 -14.02
N ALA A 62 -6.77 8.40 -13.61
CA ALA A 62 -5.48 8.44 -14.29
C ALA A 62 -4.42 7.60 -13.55
N ALA A 63 -4.39 7.71 -12.23
CA ALA A 63 -3.44 6.99 -11.38
C ALA A 63 -3.95 6.94 -9.93
N THR A 64 -3.34 6.08 -9.13
CA THR A 64 -3.52 6.06 -7.67
C THR A 64 -2.16 6.20 -7.02
N GLU A 65 -2.03 7.12 -6.06
CA GLU A 65 -0.84 7.32 -5.26
C GLU A 65 -1.18 7.18 -3.78
N VAL A 66 -0.25 6.69 -2.97
CA VAL A 66 -0.41 6.57 -1.53
C VAL A 66 0.59 7.49 -0.83
N ASP A 67 0.11 8.49 -0.11
CA ASP A 67 0.97 9.27 0.79
C ASP A 67 1.10 8.53 2.12
N ILE A 68 2.34 8.36 2.55
CA ILE A 68 2.66 7.78 3.85
C ILE A 68 2.88 8.92 4.83
N LYS A 69 1.99 9.09 5.81
CA LYS A 69 2.09 10.14 6.82
C LYS A 69 2.84 9.71 8.07
N SER A 70 2.88 8.40 8.36
CA SER A 70 3.68 7.87 9.45
C SER A 70 5.16 7.82 9.04
N PRO A 71 6.06 8.54 9.74
CA PRO A 71 7.50 8.45 9.47
C PRO A 71 8.05 7.05 9.74
N ALA A 72 7.57 6.37 10.79
CA ALA A 72 8.03 5.04 11.15
C ALA A 72 7.69 4.02 10.04
N LEU A 73 6.48 4.06 9.50
CA LEU A 73 6.09 3.22 8.38
C LEU A 73 6.91 3.53 7.11
N ALA A 74 7.22 4.81 6.87
CA ALA A 74 8.05 5.20 5.74
C ALA A 74 9.47 4.63 5.85
N GLU A 75 10.08 4.62 7.04
CA GLU A 75 11.39 3.98 7.26
C GLU A 75 11.34 2.48 7.00
N VAL A 76 10.31 1.79 7.50
CA VAL A 76 10.12 0.34 7.27
C VAL A 76 10.04 0.03 5.78
N LEU A 77 9.26 0.80 5.03
CA LEU A 77 9.15 0.62 3.58
C LEU A 77 10.46 0.89 2.85
N ARG A 78 11.28 1.85 3.31
CA ARG A 78 12.62 2.08 2.74
C ARG A 78 13.59 0.95 3.08
N GLU A 79 13.50 0.38 4.28
CA GLU A 79 14.33 -0.74 4.70
C GLU A 79 14.01 -1.99 3.87
N ILE A 80 12.72 -2.33 3.73
CA ILE A 80 12.25 -3.47 2.94
C ILE A 80 12.66 -3.33 1.47
N ASN A 81 12.53 -2.13 0.90
CA ASN A 81 12.81 -1.88 -0.52
C ASN A 81 14.20 -1.27 -0.75
N ARG A 82 15.17 -1.61 0.10
CA ARG A 82 16.52 -1.07 0.00
C ARG A 82 17.15 -1.46 -1.35
N GLY A 83 17.67 -0.46 -2.06
CA GLY A 83 18.33 -0.65 -3.36
C GLY A 83 17.38 -0.63 -4.56
N VAL A 84 16.06 -0.57 -4.35
CA VAL A 84 15.10 -0.29 -5.42
C VAL A 84 15.21 1.17 -5.83
N GLY A 85 15.58 1.42 -7.09
CA GLY A 85 15.60 2.76 -7.68
C GLY A 85 14.21 3.21 -8.11
N GLY A 86 13.96 4.54 -8.15
CA GLY A 86 12.70 5.11 -8.63
C GLY A 86 11.64 5.36 -7.56
N LEU A 87 11.84 4.85 -6.35
CA LEU A 87 10.91 5.06 -5.24
C LEU A 87 10.84 6.53 -4.80
N THR A 88 9.62 7.01 -4.59
CA THR A 88 9.35 8.39 -4.11
C THR A 88 9.22 8.48 -2.59
N LEU A 89 9.71 7.47 -1.87
CA LEU A 89 9.73 7.39 -0.40
C LEU A 89 10.63 8.43 0.29
N ASN A 90 11.52 9.07 -0.46
CA ASN A 90 12.42 10.13 0.04
C ASN A 90 11.80 11.54 -0.06
N ARG A 91 10.62 11.68 -0.68
CA ARG A 91 9.91 12.97 -0.78
C ARG A 91 9.25 13.32 0.57
N ASN A 92 8.83 14.58 0.72
CA ASN A 92 8.02 15.03 1.85
C ASN A 92 6.67 15.59 1.36
N PRO A 93 5.53 14.92 1.63
CA PRO A 93 5.43 13.61 2.29
C PRO A 93 5.97 12.47 1.39
N PRO A 94 6.41 11.33 1.96
CA PRO A 94 6.75 10.14 1.20
C PRO A 94 5.53 9.66 0.40
N VAL A 95 5.73 9.35 -0.88
CA VAL A 95 4.69 8.83 -1.77
C VAL A 95 5.11 7.45 -2.26
N ALA A 96 4.14 6.56 -2.44
CA ALA A 96 4.33 5.22 -2.95
C ALA A 96 3.27 4.87 -4.00
N ASP A 97 3.68 4.06 -4.98
CA ASP A 97 2.75 3.37 -5.86
C ASP A 97 2.05 2.23 -5.07
N PRO A 98 0.75 1.97 -5.27
CA PRO A 98 0.04 0.85 -4.64
C PRO A 98 0.78 -0.49 -4.74
N LYS A 99 1.40 -0.79 -5.89
CA LYS A 99 2.15 -2.03 -6.13
C LYS A 99 3.31 -2.22 -5.15
N LEU A 100 3.90 -1.13 -4.64
CA LEU A 100 4.95 -1.21 -3.63
C LEU A 100 4.49 -1.96 -2.38
N PHE A 101 3.24 -1.72 -1.95
CA PHE A 101 2.66 -2.40 -0.79
C PHE A 101 2.43 -3.88 -1.08
N PHE A 102 2.05 -4.24 -2.31
CA PHE A 102 1.94 -5.64 -2.71
C PHE A 102 3.28 -6.38 -2.57
N TYR A 103 4.39 -5.79 -3.04
CA TYR A 103 5.71 -6.42 -2.91
C TYR A 103 6.20 -6.44 -1.46
N SER A 104 5.91 -5.37 -0.69
CA SER A 104 6.39 -5.21 0.68
C SER A 104 5.60 -6.02 1.72
N ARG A 105 4.48 -6.65 1.34
CA ARG A 105 3.54 -7.34 2.25
C ARG A 105 4.20 -8.30 3.24
N VAL A 106 5.16 -9.10 2.75
CA VAL A 106 5.84 -10.12 3.58
C VAL A 106 6.76 -9.41 4.58
N GLY A 107 7.56 -8.45 4.13
CA GLY A 107 8.44 -7.69 5.02
C GLY A 107 7.68 -6.86 6.07
N ILE A 108 6.49 -6.35 5.73
CA ILE A 108 5.61 -5.66 6.68
C ILE A 108 5.08 -6.65 7.73
N GLN A 109 4.63 -7.84 7.30
CA GLN A 109 4.17 -8.89 8.21
C GLN A 109 5.30 -9.35 9.14
N ASP A 110 6.50 -9.61 8.61
CA ASP A 110 7.66 -10.02 9.40
C ASP A 110 8.00 -8.97 10.48
N LYS A 111 7.96 -7.68 10.13
CA LYS A 111 8.20 -6.59 11.08
C LYS A 111 7.11 -6.50 12.15
N LEU A 112 5.86 -6.76 11.77
CA LEU A 112 4.72 -6.79 12.70
C LEU A 112 4.86 -7.96 13.70
N ASP A 113 5.25 -9.14 13.23
CA ASP A 113 5.45 -10.31 14.07
C ASP A 113 6.63 -10.11 15.05
N VAL A 114 7.73 -9.50 14.57
CA VAL A 114 8.87 -9.14 15.42
C VAL A 114 8.50 -8.10 16.47
N GLU A 115 7.69 -7.10 16.13
CA GLU A 115 7.26 -6.08 17.09
C GLU A 115 6.34 -6.65 18.16
N ASN A 116 5.39 -7.50 17.77
CA ASN A 116 4.48 -8.19 18.69
C ASN A 116 5.20 -9.16 19.64
N ALA A 117 6.35 -9.69 19.24
CA ALA A 117 7.15 -10.59 20.07
C ALA A 117 8.01 -9.88 21.12
N LYS A 118 8.08 -8.54 21.14
CA LYS A 118 8.86 -7.79 22.12
C LYS A 118 8.15 -7.75 23.48
N ASP A 119 8.95 -7.72 24.55
CA ASP A 119 8.45 -7.60 25.94
C ASP A 119 7.66 -6.29 26.18
N VAL A 120 8.03 -5.22 25.47
CA VAL A 120 7.32 -3.93 25.48
C VAL A 120 7.02 -3.53 24.03
N PRO A 121 5.85 -3.91 23.49
CA PRO A 121 5.48 -3.60 22.12
C PRO A 121 5.13 -2.12 21.97
N ASP A 122 5.58 -1.49 20.87
CA ASP A 122 5.11 -0.17 20.49
C ASP A 122 3.75 -0.27 19.79
N GLU A 123 2.67 -0.11 20.57
CA GLU A 123 1.28 -0.15 20.07
C GLU A 123 1.01 0.86 18.94
N GLY A 124 1.70 2.01 18.94
CA GLY A 124 1.56 3.02 17.89
C GLY A 124 2.14 2.53 16.57
N PHE A 125 3.33 1.95 16.63
CA PHE A 125 4.02 1.39 15.47
C PHE A 125 3.34 0.12 14.93
N ILE A 126 2.90 -0.79 15.81
CA ILE A 126 2.11 -1.96 15.41
C ILE A 126 0.88 -1.51 14.64
N ALA A 127 0.15 -0.54 15.17
CA ALA A 127 -1.08 -0.11 14.54
C ALA A 127 -0.86 0.73 13.25
N ASP A 128 0.36 1.24 13.02
CA ASP A 128 0.76 1.80 11.73
C ASP A 128 1.05 0.69 10.69
N LEU A 129 1.71 -0.40 11.10
CA LEU A 129 1.94 -1.60 10.27
C LEU A 129 0.62 -2.31 9.94
N GLU A 130 -0.28 -2.45 10.91
CA GLU A 130 -1.63 -2.99 10.71
C GLU A 130 -2.42 -2.15 9.71
N ALA A 131 -2.29 -0.82 9.74
CA ALA A 131 -2.94 0.04 8.75
C ALA A 131 -2.39 -0.20 7.32
N ALA A 132 -1.11 -0.52 7.18
CA ALA A 132 -0.53 -0.91 5.89
C ALA A 132 -1.03 -2.30 5.43
N MET A 133 -1.11 -3.26 6.35
CA MET A 133 -1.68 -4.59 6.07
C MET A 133 -3.17 -4.52 5.71
N GLN A 134 -3.93 -3.67 6.40
CA GLN A 134 -5.32 -3.38 6.08
C GLN A 134 -5.44 -2.79 4.66
N TYR A 135 -4.58 -1.85 4.29
CA TYR A 135 -4.56 -1.30 2.93
C TYR A 135 -4.31 -2.40 1.88
N ILE A 136 -3.36 -3.30 2.12
CA ILE A 136 -3.08 -4.42 1.22
C ILE A 136 -4.30 -5.35 1.11
N ALA A 137 -4.95 -5.66 2.22
CA ALA A 137 -6.16 -6.48 2.23
C ALA A 137 -7.33 -5.81 1.48
N GLU A 138 -7.49 -4.49 1.60
CA GLU A 138 -8.57 -3.75 0.93
C GLU A 138 -8.31 -3.59 -0.58
N ASP A 139 -7.12 -3.10 -0.98
CA ASP A 139 -6.84 -2.68 -2.35
C ASP A 139 -6.18 -3.78 -3.21
N HIS A 140 -5.58 -4.80 -2.59
CA HIS A 140 -4.90 -5.90 -3.31
C HIS A 140 -5.50 -7.28 -3.02
N SER A 141 -6.63 -7.40 -2.32
CA SER A 141 -7.27 -8.71 -2.05
C SER A 141 -7.49 -9.51 -3.33
N GLN A 142 -8.16 -8.92 -4.32
CA GLN A 142 -8.42 -9.58 -5.59
C GLN A 142 -7.13 -10.01 -6.29
N ASN A 143 -6.16 -9.09 -6.39
CA ASN A 143 -4.85 -9.36 -6.99
C ASN A 143 -4.14 -10.52 -6.29
N LEU A 144 -4.18 -10.58 -4.95
CA LEU A 144 -3.56 -11.65 -4.16
C LEU A 144 -4.26 -12.99 -4.38
N THR A 145 -5.59 -13.01 -4.39
CA THR A 145 -6.36 -14.24 -4.63
C THR A 145 -6.08 -14.80 -6.01
N GLU A 146 -6.15 -13.97 -7.05
CA GLU A 146 -5.87 -14.37 -8.43
C GLU A 146 -4.41 -14.80 -8.60
N TYR A 147 -3.46 -14.02 -8.06
CA TYR A 147 -2.04 -14.34 -8.08
C TYR A 147 -1.75 -15.71 -7.46
N ASN A 148 -2.26 -15.97 -6.25
CA ASN A 148 -2.03 -17.23 -5.54
C ASN A 148 -2.65 -18.42 -6.28
N LEU A 149 -3.86 -18.26 -6.82
CA LEU A 149 -4.53 -19.30 -7.58
C LEU A 149 -3.76 -19.64 -8.86
N MET A 150 -3.42 -18.64 -9.68
CA MET A 150 -2.75 -18.84 -10.97
C MET A 150 -1.33 -19.39 -10.78
N THR A 151 -0.59 -18.86 -9.80
CA THR A 151 0.76 -19.35 -9.50
C THR A 151 0.74 -20.83 -9.06
N SER A 152 -0.32 -21.26 -8.36
CA SER A 152 -0.49 -22.69 -8.00
C SER A 152 -0.69 -23.60 -9.22
N GLN A 153 -1.21 -23.05 -10.31
CA GLN A 153 -1.45 -23.73 -11.59
C GLN A 153 -0.29 -23.55 -12.58
N GLN A 154 0.77 -22.82 -12.22
CA GLN A 154 1.88 -22.44 -13.12
C GLN A 154 1.43 -21.60 -14.33
N GLU A 155 0.36 -20.82 -14.17
CA GLU A 155 -0.15 -19.89 -15.17
C GLU A 155 -0.10 -18.44 -14.64
N ILE A 156 -0.22 -17.46 -15.53
CA ILE A 156 -0.36 -16.05 -15.15
C ILE A 156 -1.08 -15.25 -16.24
N THR A 157 -1.85 -14.23 -15.85
CA THR A 157 -2.42 -13.26 -16.79
C THR A 157 -1.45 -12.10 -17.04
N TYR A 158 -1.61 -11.44 -18.18
CA TYR A 158 -0.81 -10.25 -18.51
C TYR A 158 -0.94 -9.15 -17.44
N GLU A 159 -2.13 -8.96 -16.88
CA GLU A 159 -2.41 -7.97 -15.83
C GLU A 159 -1.67 -8.24 -14.51
N LEU A 160 -1.32 -9.49 -14.21
CA LEU A 160 -0.59 -9.88 -13.00
C LEU A 160 0.90 -10.17 -13.25
N LEU A 161 1.38 -9.96 -14.48
CA LEU A 161 2.79 -10.18 -14.82
C LEU A 161 3.73 -9.33 -13.95
N TRP A 162 3.30 -8.12 -13.59
CA TRP A 162 4.06 -7.25 -12.70
C TRP A 162 4.26 -7.88 -11.32
N ALA A 163 3.32 -8.70 -10.82
CA ALA A 163 3.37 -9.26 -9.48
C ALA A 163 4.40 -10.41 -9.32
N LEU A 164 4.86 -11.01 -10.43
CA LEU A 164 5.77 -12.16 -10.40
C LEU A 164 7.19 -11.82 -9.97
N ILE A 165 7.69 -10.66 -10.41
CA ILE A 165 9.10 -10.30 -10.23
C ILE A 165 9.15 -9.01 -9.41
N PRO A 166 9.47 -9.11 -8.10
CA PRO A 166 9.67 -7.92 -7.27
C PRO A 166 10.79 -7.05 -7.83
N PRO A 167 10.71 -5.72 -7.63
CA PRO A 167 11.78 -4.83 -8.06
C PRO A 167 13.10 -5.16 -7.36
N ASN A 168 14.22 -4.86 -8.04
CA ASN A 168 15.58 -5.16 -7.60
C ASN A 168 15.88 -6.66 -7.41
N THR A 169 15.14 -7.54 -8.10
CA THR A 169 15.39 -8.99 -8.12
C THR A 169 16.28 -9.38 -9.30
N LEU A 170 17.22 -10.30 -9.07
CA LEU A 170 18.01 -10.93 -10.13
C LEU A 170 17.21 -12.05 -10.78
N VAL A 171 17.01 -11.93 -12.10
CA VAL A 171 16.26 -12.89 -12.90
C VAL A 171 17.25 -13.67 -13.76
N TYR A 172 17.24 -14.99 -13.59
CA TYR A 172 18.00 -15.88 -14.44
C TYR A 172 17.26 -16.10 -15.76
N HIS A 173 17.96 -15.95 -16.87
CA HIS A 173 17.46 -16.23 -18.20
C HIS A 173 18.50 -17.01 -18.99
N TYR A 174 18.08 -18.06 -19.69
CA TYR A 174 18.93 -18.75 -20.65
C TYR A 174 18.61 -18.25 -22.07
N HIS A 175 19.57 -17.57 -22.68
CA HIS A 175 19.39 -17.02 -24.01
C HIS A 175 19.72 -18.08 -25.07
N GLN A 176 18.68 -18.62 -25.71
CA GLN A 176 18.81 -19.77 -26.63
C GLN A 176 19.73 -19.51 -27.82
N TYR A 177 19.77 -18.30 -28.37
CA TYR A 177 20.57 -18.00 -29.56
C TYR A 177 22.06 -17.79 -29.28
N THR A 178 22.42 -17.43 -28.04
CA THR A 178 23.82 -17.26 -27.64
C THR A 178 24.32 -18.41 -26.79
N GLU A 179 23.44 -19.36 -26.43
CA GLU A 179 23.72 -20.50 -25.56
C GLU A 179 24.38 -20.09 -24.22
N GLN A 180 24.02 -18.92 -23.71
CA GLN A 180 24.66 -18.32 -22.54
C GLN A 180 23.65 -18.09 -21.42
N PRO A 181 23.99 -18.45 -20.17
CA PRO A 181 23.24 -18.00 -19.00
C PRO A 181 23.42 -16.50 -18.82
N GLN A 182 22.31 -15.79 -18.62
CA GLN A 182 22.27 -14.36 -18.35
C GLN A 182 21.57 -14.11 -17.01
N ILE A 183 22.04 -13.09 -16.32
CA ILE A 183 21.39 -12.56 -15.12
C ILE A 183 20.94 -11.14 -15.44
N LEU A 184 19.63 -10.91 -15.35
CA LEU A 184 19.02 -9.61 -15.57
C LEU A 184 18.61 -9.01 -14.22
N LEU A 185 18.77 -7.70 -14.07
CA LEU A 185 18.26 -6.99 -12.90
C LEU A 185 16.87 -6.43 -13.22
N ALA A 186 15.84 -6.88 -12.52
CA ALA A 186 14.51 -6.32 -12.62
C ALA A 186 14.48 -4.93 -12.00
N LYS A 187 14.45 -3.89 -12.85
CA LYS A 187 14.28 -2.51 -12.40
C LYS A 187 12.80 -2.13 -12.47
N GLU A 188 12.36 -1.34 -11.50
CA GLU A 188 11.05 -0.67 -11.57
C GLU A 188 11.07 0.33 -12.75
N GLN A 189 10.02 0.33 -13.56
CA GLN A 189 9.85 1.23 -14.71
C GLN A 189 8.89 2.37 -14.39
#